data_AF-A0A7G3ZH74-F1
#
_entry.id   AF-A0A7G3ZH74-F1
#
_cell.length_a   1.000
_cell.length_b   1.000
_cell.length_c   1.000
_cell.angle_alpha   90.00
_cell.angle_beta   90.00
_cell.angle_gamma   90.00
#
_symmetry.space_group_name_H-M   'P 1'
#
loop_
_entity.id
_entity.type
_entity.pdbx_description
1 polymer ?
#
loop_
_entity_poly.entity_id
_entity_poly.type
_entity_poly.pdbx_seq_one_letter_code
_entity_poly.pdbx_strand_id
1 'polypeptide(L)'
;MRWHTICTRNALINGNYTLIKNNSKYLVPKEIAADYGSLSDEILMRILYRRFMRLRPFVSCRKMVRDTYTDYLRYKFKVEDYDLKRSLIFKESSNASVKEQVWNSLTFVTKAVTYLPETAVVKWDLARDNTTCRQILKNILTMEYQKASEIGQAAKRKSKSNPYSDLKLRFNHIRNCDSSASFRAFGEFDISLLYLNEMLRTRL
;
A
#
# COMPACT_ATOMS: atom_id res chain seq x y z
N MET A 1 20.54 4.52 -31.80
CA MET A 1 20.54 5.20 -30.49
C MET A 1 21.38 4.39 -29.51
N ARG A 2 22.44 4.96 -28.90
CA ARG A 2 23.25 4.27 -27.89
C ARG A 2 22.50 4.28 -26.56
N TRP A 3 22.11 3.10 -26.08
CA TRP A 3 21.55 2.92 -24.74
C TRP A 3 22.63 3.27 -23.71
N HIS A 4 22.48 4.38 -23.01
CA HIS A 4 23.40 4.76 -21.93
C HIS A 4 22.99 4.01 -20.67
N THR A 5 23.73 2.96 -20.35
CA THR A 5 23.60 2.27 -19.06
C THR A 5 24.44 3.03 -18.03
N ILE A 6 23.80 3.57 -17.00
CA ILE A 6 24.47 4.24 -15.88
C ILE A 6 24.77 3.18 -14.82
N CYS A 7 26.04 2.95 -14.57
CA CYS A 7 26.53 2.04 -13.55
C CYS A 7 26.93 2.82 -12.29
N THR A 8 26.33 2.48 -11.15
CA THR A 8 26.75 2.99 -9.83
C THR A 8 27.21 1.84 -8.94
N ARG A 9 27.78 2.16 -7.76
CA ARG A 9 28.11 1.15 -6.73
C ARG A 9 26.87 0.34 -6.31
N ASN A 10 25.68 0.94 -6.33
CA ASN A 10 24.47 0.37 -5.76
C ASN A 10 23.45 -0.12 -6.80
N ALA A 11 23.53 0.33 -8.05
CA ALA A 11 22.52 0.05 -9.07
C ALA A 11 23.09 0.07 -10.50
N LEU A 12 22.41 -0.61 -11.41
CA LEU A 12 22.56 -0.49 -12.86
C LEU A 12 21.26 0.07 -13.42
N ILE A 13 21.33 1.18 -14.15
CA ILE A 13 20.14 1.89 -14.65
C ILE A 13 20.25 1.99 -16.16
N ASN A 14 19.20 1.59 -16.87
CA ASN A 14 19.05 1.88 -18.30
C ASN A 14 17.77 2.72 -18.53
N GLY A 15 17.41 2.99 -19.79
CA GLY A 15 16.25 3.82 -20.12
C GLY A 15 14.90 3.31 -19.58
N ASN A 16 14.80 2.00 -19.27
CA ASN A 16 13.54 1.34 -18.93
C ASN A 16 13.55 0.72 -17.51
N TYR A 17 14.71 0.35 -16.99
CA TYR A 17 14.84 -0.51 -15.81
C TYR A 17 15.98 -0.06 -14.90
N THR A 18 15.79 -0.32 -13.61
CA THR A 18 16.82 -0.16 -12.58
C THR A 18 17.01 -1.49 -11.86
N LEU A 19 18.21 -2.05 -11.94
CA LEU A 19 18.63 -3.21 -11.16
C LEU A 19 19.36 -2.73 -9.91
N ILE A 20 18.83 -3.06 -8.74
CA ILE A 20 19.45 -2.78 -7.45
C ILE A 20 20.38 -3.93 -7.07
N LYS A 21 21.67 -3.62 -6.88
CA LYS A 21 22.71 -4.63 -6.57
C LYS A 21 22.58 -5.20 -5.15
N ASN A 22 22.10 -4.39 -4.20
CA ASN A 22 21.90 -4.81 -2.81
C ASN A 22 20.44 -4.61 -2.38
N ASN A 23 19.68 -5.70 -2.29
CA ASN A 23 18.25 -5.69 -1.98
C ASN A 23 17.92 -5.80 -0.47
N SER A 24 18.91 -6.05 0.41
CA SER A 24 18.68 -6.31 1.84
C SER A 24 18.04 -5.13 2.58
N LYS A 25 18.24 -3.91 2.08
CA LYS A 25 17.63 -2.69 2.61
C LYS A 25 16.13 -2.60 2.33
N TYR A 26 15.63 -3.34 1.35
CA TYR A 26 14.25 -3.30 0.88
C TYR A 26 13.47 -4.54 1.34
N LEU A 27 14.07 -5.72 1.24
CA LEU A 27 13.48 -6.99 1.66
C LEU A 27 13.67 -7.26 3.14
N VAL A 28 12.71 -7.91 3.80
CA VAL A 28 12.92 -8.32 5.20
C VAL A 28 14.03 -9.40 5.25
N PRO A 29 15.03 -9.26 6.14
CA PRO A 29 16.12 -10.23 6.27
C PRO A 29 15.55 -11.58 6.75
N LYS A 30 16.19 -12.67 6.33
CA LYS A 30 15.73 -14.02 6.65
C LYS A 30 15.78 -14.30 8.15
N GLU A 31 16.70 -13.65 8.85
CA GLU A 31 16.91 -13.75 10.29
C GLU A 31 15.70 -13.16 11.04
N ILE A 32 15.18 -12.01 10.58
CA ILE A 32 13.96 -11.40 11.13
C ILE A 32 12.72 -12.23 10.78
N ALA A 33 12.72 -12.92 9.64
CA ALA A 33 11.66 -13.84 9.28
C ALA A 33 11.68 -15.10 10.17
N ALA A 34 12.85 -15.56 10.58
CA ALA A 34 13.02 -16.71 11.48
C ALA A 34 12.70 -16.36 12.94
N ASP A 35 13.11 -15.18 13.41
CA ASP A 35 12.90 -14.67 14.77
C ASP A 35 11.62 -13.84 14.93
N TYR A 36 10.69 -13.99 13.98
CA TYR A 36 9.47 -13.19 13.90
C TYR A 36 8.62 -13.23 15.19
N GLY A 37 8.65 -14.37 15.91
CA GLY A 37 7.94 -14.55 17.18
C GLY A 37 8.61 -13.94 18.40
N SER A 38 9.92 -13.67 18.36
CA SER A 38 10.70 -13.22 19.53
C SER A 38 10.87 -11.69 19.61
N LEU A 39 10.65 -10.99 18.49
CA LEU A 39 10.69 -9.52 18.46
C LEU A 39 9.42 -8.90 19.06
N SER A 40 9.62 -7.84 19.84
CA SER A 40 8.50 -7.02 20.31
C SER A 40 7.77 -6.36 19.13
N ASP A 41 6.46 -6.22 19.28
CA ASP A 41 5.56 -5.67 18.27
C ASP A 41 6.01 -4.30 17.80
N GLU A 42 6.43 -3.44 18.73
CA GLU A 42 6.89 -2.09 18.43
C GLU A 42 8.15 -2.10 17.55
N ILE A 43 9.14 -2.93 17.88
CA ILE A 43 10.38 -3.03 17.12
C ILE A 43 10.07 -3.54 15.70
N LEU A 44 9.25 -4.57 15.58
CA LEU A 44 8.86 -5.14 14.30
C LEU A 44 8.11 -4.10 13.44
N MET A 45 7.13 -3.40 14.01
CA MET A 45 6.38 -2.36 13.28
C MET A 45 7.28 -1.22 12.80
N ARG A 46 8.25 -0.78 13.62
CA ARG A 46 9.26 0.22 13.21
C ARG A 46 10.15 -0.31 12.08
N ILE A 47 10.49 -1.59 12.07
CA ILE A 47 11.28 -2.21 10.99
C ILE A 47 10.46 -2.26 9.70
N LEU A 48 9.22 -2.76 9.76
CA LEU A 48 8.33 -2.88 8.61
C LEU A 48 8.01 -1.50 8.01
N TYR A 49 7.65 -0.51 8.83
CA TYR A 49 7.41 0.87 8.38
C TYR A 49 8.60 1.46 7.63
N ARG A 50 9.82 1.29 8.16
CA ARG A 50 11.04 1.76 7.49
C ARG A 50 11.23 1.11 6.12
N ARG A 51 10.84 -0.16 5.96
CA ARG A 51 10.94 -0.88 4.69
C ARG A 51 9.91 -0.38 3.68
N PHE A 52 8.65 -0.20 4.07
CA PHE A 52 7.66 0.46 3.23
C PHE A 52 8.17 1.81 2.71
N MET A 53 8.69 2.67 3.61
CA MET A 53 9.23 3.97 3.24
C MET A 53 10.42 3.88 2.26
N ARG A 54 11.26 2.85 2.37
CA ARG A 54 12.36 2.61 1.44
C ARG A 54 11.89 2.15 0.05
N LEU A 55 10.71 1.57 -0.08
CA LEU A 55 10.12 1.19 -1.37
C LEU A 55 9.56 2.38 -2.15
N ARG A 56 9.34 3.53 -1.50
CA ARG A 56 8.80 4.76 -2.10
C ARG A 56 9.41 5.12 -3.47
N PRO A 57 10.75 5.07 -3.69
CA PRO A 57 11.33 5.40 -4.99
C PRO A 57 10.87 4.49 -6.13
N PHE A 58 10.50 3.24 -5.82
CA PHE A 58 10.10 2.22 -6.80
C PHE A 58 8.59 2.20 -7.10
N VAL A 59 7.78 2.90 -6.28
CA VAL A 59 6.33 2.99 -6.49
C VAL A 59 6.00 3.75 -7.77
N SER A 60 6.69 4.86 -8.04
CA SER A 60 6.48 5.66 -9.24
C SER A 60 7.62 6.64 -9.49
N CYS A 61 7.84 7.01 -10.76
CA CYS A 61 8.71 8.12 -11.13
C CYS A 61 8.07 9.49 -10.81
N ARG A 62 6.72 9.57 -10.72
CA ARG A 62 6.01 10.84 -10.49
C ARG A 62 6.05 11.20 -9.01
N LYS A 63 6.53 12.42 -8.70
CA LYS A 63 6.61 12.95 -7.32
C LYS A 63 5.26 12.86 -6.59
N MET A 64 4.19 13.31 -7.24
CA MET A 64 2.83 13.30 -6.66
C MET A 64 2.43 11.91 -6.17
N VAL A 65 2.63 10.86 -6.96
CA VAL A 65 2.27 9.48 -6.58
C VAL A 65 3.10 8.99 -5.38
N ARG A 66 4.39 9.34 -5.33
CA ARG A 66 5.28 9.00 -4.19
C ARG A 66 4.89 9.73 -2.92
N ASP A 67 4.40 10.95 -3.04
CA ASP A 67 3.94 11.74 -1.90
C ASP A 67 2.60 11.16 -1.38
N THR A 68 1.65 10.84 -2.27
CA THR A 68 0.43 10.10 -1.89
C THR A 68 0.74 8.77 -1.19
N TYR A 69 1.69 7.98 -1.70
CA TYR A 69 2.12 6.73 -1.05
C TYR A 69 2.67 6.98 0.36
N THR A 70 3.43 8.05 0.55
CA THR A 70 3.99 8.41 1.85
C THR A 70 2.89 8.78 2.85
N ASP A 71 1.93 9.59 2.42
CA ASP A 71 0.84 10.03 3.28
C ASP A 71 -0.12 8.89 3.60
N TYR A 72 -0.38 8.01 2.64
CA TYR A 72 -1.09 6.76 2.85
C TYR A 72 -0.40 5.89 3.92
N LEU A 73 0.91 5.64 3.82
CA LEU A 73 1.63 4.87 4.85
C LEU A 73 1.59 5.52 6.23
N ARG A 74 1.75 6.85 6.29
CA ARG A 74 1.66 7.59 7.55
C ARG A 74 0.28 7.45 8.18
N TYR A 75 -0.77 7.55 7.37
CA TYR A 75 -2.14 7.33 7.80
C TYR A 75 -2.33 5.91 8.35
N LYS A 76 -1.95 4.86 7.60
CA LYS A 76 -2.08 3.45 7.99
C LYS A 76 -1.36 3.13 9.31
N PHE A 77 -0.17 3.68 9.54
CA PHE A 77 0.63 3.37 10.73
C PHE A 77 0.36 4.24 11.95
N LYS A 78 -0.19 5.46 11.78
CA LYS A 78 -0.35 6.42 12.88
C LYS A 78 -1.78 6.78 13.22
N VAL A 79 -2.71 6.63 12.28
CA VAL A 79 -4.04 7.24 12.37
C VAL A 79 -5.16 6.25 12.15
N GLU A 80 -5.01 5.34 11.18
CA GLU A 80 -6.09 4.43 10.82
C GLU A 80 -6.40 3.46 11.97
N ASP A 81 -7.65 3.51 12.42
CA ASP A 81 -8.24 2.43 13.20
C ASP A 81 -8.77 1.36 12.25
N TYR A 82 -7.88 0.44 11.88
CA TYR A 82 -8.22 -0.63 10.93
C TYR A 82 -9.28 -1.58 11.47
N ASP A 83 -9.25 -1.86 12.78
CA ASP A 83 -10.17 -2.82 13.39
C ASP A 83 -11.58 -2.22 13.44
N LEU A 84 -11.71 -0.92 13.73
CA LEU A 84 -12.96 -0.19 13.54
C LEU A 84 -13.43 -0.27 12.09
N LYS A 85 -12.57 0.05 11.11
CA LYS A 85 -12.91 0.01 9.68
C LYS A 85 -13.41 -1.37 9.25
N ARG A 86 -12.71 -2.43 9.68
CA ARG A 86 -13.02 -3.83 9.37
C ARG A 86 -14.35 -4.27 10.00
N SER A 87 -14.61 -3.87 11.25
CA SER A 87 -15.82 -4.23 11.99
C SER A 87 -17.12 -3.72 11.35
N LEU A 88 -17.04 -2.76 10.43
CA LEU A 88 -18.19 -2.27 9.67
C LEU A 88 -18.75 -3.31 8.70
N ILE A 89 -17.95 -4.29 8.31
CA ILE A 89 -18.31 -5.33 7.34
C ILE A 89 -18.28 -6.71 7.98
N PHE A 90 -17.20 -7.00 8.73
CA PHE A 90 -16.97 -8.31 9.33
C PHE A 90 -17.26 -8.26 10.83
N LYS A 91 -18.16 -9.13 11.30
CA LYS A 91 -18.52 -9.21 12.73
C LYS A 91 -17.49 -9.97 13.56
N GLU A 92 -16.78 -10.92 12.95
CA GLU A 92 -15.77 -11.74 13.60
C GLU A 92 -14.44 -10.97 13.73
N SER A 93 -13.56 -11.36 14.65
CA SER A 93 -12.19 -10.86 14.68
C SER A 93 -11.40 -11.34 13.45
N SER A 94 -10.28 -10.69 13.15
CA SER A 94 -9.41 -11.20 12.08
C SER A 94 -8.71 -12.48 12.53
N ASN A 95 -8.66 -13.46 11.64
CA ASN A 95 -7.95 -14.72 11.87
C ASN A 95 -6.42 -14.56 11.80
N ALA A 96 -5.92 -13.43 11.29
CA ALA A 96 -4.50 -13.13 11.18
C ALA A 96 -4.08 -12.10 12.22
N SER A 97 -2.91 -12.30 12.83
CA SER A 97 -2.33 -11.32 13.75
C SER A 97 -1.99 -10.01 13.01
N VAL A 98 -1.98 -8.88 13.72
CA VAL A 98 -1.57 -7.58 13.14
C VAL A 98 -0.18 -7.67 12.52
N LYS A 99 0.75 -8.38 13.17
CA LYS A 99 2.09 -8.61 12.63
C LYS A 99 2.02 -9.29 11.26
N GLU A 100 1.21 -10.34 11.14
CA GLU A 100 1.10 -11.14 9.91
C GLU A 100 0.52 -10.29 8.80
N GLN A 101 -0.53 -9.53 9.11
CA GLN A 101 -1.16 -8.62 8.16
C GLN A 101 -0.19 -7.59 7.61
N VAL A 102 0.60 -6.93 8.48
CA VAL A 102 1.57 -5.90 8.06
C VAL A 102 2.72 -6.53 7.27
N TRP A 103 3.18 -7.71 7.66
CA TRP A 103 4.19 -8.47 6.93
C TRP A 103 3.73 -8.83 5.51
N ASN A 104 2.53 -9.39 5.39
CA ASN A 104 1.94 -9.75 4.10
C ASN A 104 1.71 -8.51 3.24
N SER A 105 1.32 -7.38 3.86
CA SER A 105 1.19 -6.11 3.16
C SER A 105 2.52 -5.61 2.60
N LEU A 106 3.62 -5.77 3.33
CA LEU A 106 4.96 -5.41 2.83
C LEU A 106 5.37 -6.31 1.67
N THR A 107 5.07 -7.60 1.78
CA THR A 107 5.29 -8.58 0.71
C THR A 107 4.50 -8.19 -0.55
N PHE A 108 3.22 -7.84 -0.39
CA PHE A 108 2.36 -7.36 -1.46
C PHE A 108 2.95 -6.12 -2.15
N VAL A 109 3.34 -5.09 -1.39
CA VAL A 109 3.93 -3.87 -1.96
C VAL A 109 5.26 -4.18 -2.66
N THR A 110 6.07 -5.08 -2.09
CA THR A 110 7.33 -5.51 -2.70
C THR A 110 7.08 -6.16 -4.07
N LYS A 111 6.09 -7.05 -4.18
CA LYS A 111 5.65 -7.63 -5.45
C LYS A 111 5.20 -6.54 -6.43
N ALA A 112 4.36 -5.62 -5.97
CA ALA A 112 3.83 -4.51 -6.78
C ALA A 112 4.91 -3.61 -7.40
N VAL A 113 6.04 -3.43 -6.72
CA VAL A 113 7.16 -2.59 -7.22
C VAL A 113 8.26 -3.39 -7.91
N THR A 114 8.23 -4.73 -7.85
CA THR A 114 9.22 -5.59 -8.51
C THR A 114 8.80 -5.86 -9.94
N TYR A 115 9.69 -5.60 -10.90
CA TYR A 115 9.44 -5.90 -12.30
C TYR A 115 9.89 -7.33 -12.63
N LEU A 116 8.98 -8.11 -13.19
CA LEU A 116 9.25 -9.39 -13.81
C LEU A 116 8.45 -9.43 -15.13
N PRO A 117 9.08 -9.61 -16.30
CA PRO A 117 8.37 -9.56 -17.57
C PRO A 117 7.46 -10.78 -17.72
N GLU A 118 6.20 -10.55 -18.13
CA GLU A 118 5.25 -11.60 -18.50
C GLU A 118 5.69 -12.24 -19.82
N THR A 119 6.61 -13.20 -19.75
CA THR A 119 7.09 -13.96 -20.90
C THR A 119 6.86 -15.44 -20.67
N ALA A 120 6.45 -16.18 -21.70
CA ALA A 120 6.11 -17.60 -21.61
C ALA A 120 7.29 -18.49 -21.15
N VAL A 121 8.51 -17.95 -21.15
CA VAL A 121 9.76 -18.69 -20.90
C VAL A 121 10.16 -18.65 -19.43
N VAL A 122 9.74 -17.66 -18.64
CA VAL A 122 10.18 -17.52 -17.23
C VAL A 122 9.06 -17.07 -16.31
N LYS A 123 8.66 -17.97 -15.40
CA LYS A 123 7.85 -17.68 -14.19
C LYS A 123 6.63 -16.78 -14.45
N TRP A 124 5.84 -17.13 -15.47
CA TRP A 124 4.68 -16.37 -15.90
C TRP A 124 3.69 -16.08 -14.75
N ASP A 125 3.38 -17.07 -13.92
CA ASP A 125 2.47 -16.90 -12.78
C ASP A 125 2.98 -15.83 -11.80
N LEU A 126 4.28 -15.81 -11.52
CA LEU A 126 4.89 -14.80 -10.64
C LEU A 126 4.89 -13.42 -11.29
N ALA A 127 5.11 -13.34 -12.61
CA ALA A 127 5.06 -12.08 -13.34
C ALA A 127 3.64 -11.51 -13.32
N ARG A 128 2.65 -12.38 -13.54
CA ARG A 128 1.22 -12.04 -13.50
C ARG A 128 0.78 -11.59 -12.11
N ASP A 129 1.23 -12.27 -11.06
CA ASP A 129 0.98 -11.89 -9.67
C ASP A 129 1.55 -10.49 -9.36
N ASN A 130 2.80 -10.22 -9.76
CA ASN A 130 3.42 -8.90 -9.59
C ASN A 130 2.67 -7.80 -10.36
N THR A 131 2.25 -8.06 -11.60
CA THR A 131 1.43 -7.13 -12.38
C THR A 131 0.11 -6.84 -11.70
N THR A 132 -0.56 -7.86 -11.17
CA THR A 132 -1.83 -7.74 -10.45
C THR A 132 -1.65 -6.89 -9.19
N CYS A 133 -0.64 -7.19 -8.37
CA CYS A 133 -0.27 -6.40 -7.19
C CYS A 133 0.00 -4.92 -7.57
N ARG A 134 0.69 -4.67 -8.69
CA ARG A 134 0.98 -3.32 -9.19
C ARG A 134 -0.27 -2.55 -9.58
N GLN A 135 -1.21 -3.21 -10.27
CA GLN A 135 -2.48 -2.60 -10.66
C GLN A 135 -3.33 -2.26 -9.44
N ILE A 136 -3.43 -3.18 -8.48
CA ILE A 136 -4.15 -2.95 -7.22
C ILE A 136 -3.51 -1.80 -6.42
N LEU A 137 -2.18 -1.78 -6.26
CA LEU A 137 -1.49 -0.69 -5.57
C LEU A 137 -1.73 0.66 -6.26
N LYS A 138 -1.72 0.70 -7.59
CA LYS A 138 -2.05 1.91 -8.35
C LYS A 138 -3.48 2.38 -8.06
N ASN A 139 -4.45 1.46 -8.00
CA ASN A 139 -5.83 1.79 -7.69
C ASN A 139 -5.97 2.33 -6.27
N ILE A 140 -5.35 1.68 -5.27
CA ILE A 140 -5.28 2.17 -3.88
C ILE A 140 -4.77 3.62 -3.86
N LEU A 141 -3.62 3.89 -4.48
CA LEU A 141 -3.04 5.23 -4.49
C LEU A 141 -3.88 6.25 -5.24
N THR A 142 -4.62 5.82 -6.27
CA THR A 142 -5.54 6.70 -7.00
C THR A 142 -6.71 7.11 -6.11
N MET A 143 -7.32 6.15 -5.41
CA MET A 143 -8.43 6.41 -4.50
C MET A 143 -8.01 7.25 -3.31
N GLU A 144 -6.82 6.98 -2.76
CA GLU A 144 -6.25 7.76 -1.65
C GLU A 144 -5.95 9.21 -2.04
N TYR A 145 -5.43 9.41 -3.26
CA TYR A 145 -5.27 10.76 -3.81
C TYR A 145 -6.61 11.49 -3.97
N GLN A 146 -7.65 10.81 -4.48
CA GLN A 146 -8.97 11.39 -4.64
C GLN A 146 -9.60 11.79 -3.29
N LYS A 147 -9.54 10.90 -2.27
CA LYS A 147 -9.98 11.22 -0.91
C LYS A 147 -9.26 12.45 -0.35
N ALA A 148 -7.93 12.51 -0.52
CA ALA A 148 -7.14 13.67 -0.07
C ALA A 148 -7.53 14.96 -0.80
N SER A 149 -7.82 14.89 -2.11
CA SER A 149 -8.31 16.03 -2.89
C SER A 149 -9.67 16.52 -2.37
N GLU A 150 -10.61 15.61 -2.08
CA GLU A 150 -11.93 15.97 -1.54
C GLU A 150 -11.82 16.66 -0.17
N ILE A 151 -10.96 16.13 0.70
CA ILE A 151 -10.64 16.74 1.99
C ILE A 151 -10.05 18.15 1.82
N GLY A 152 -9.07 18.28 0.92
CA GLY A 152 -8.43 19.57 0.64
C GLY A 152 -9.38 20.60 0.03
N GLN A 153 -10.31 20.19 -0.84
CA GLN A 153 -11.31 21.08 -1.43
C GLN A 153 -12.33 21.56 -0.39
N ALA A 154 -12.82 20.68 0.49
CA ALA A 154 -13.74 21.07 1.54
C ALA A 154 -13.12 22.07 2.53
N ALA A 155 -11.86 21.87 2.88
CA ALA A 155 -11.10 22.81 3.70
C ALA A 155 -10.99 24.21 3.05
N LYS A 156 -10.72 24.26 1.73
CA LYS A 156 -10.68 25.54 0.98
C LYS A 156 -12.03 26.24 0.91
N ARG A 157 -13.12 25.47 0.80
CA ARG A 157 -14.50 26.01 0.71
C ARG A 157 -15.08 26.43 2.06
N LYS A 158 -14.37 26.24 3.18
CA LYS A 158 -14.89 26.42 4.55
C LYS A 158 -16.25 25.71 4.76
N SER A 159 -16.38 24.52 4.17
CA SER A 159 -17.60 23.71 4.30
C SER A 159 -17.86 23.35 5.76
N LYS A 160 -19.13 23.26 6.16
CA LYS A 160 -19.50 22.66 7.46
C LYS A 160 -19.25 21.15 7.50
N SER A 161 -19.07 20.50 6.35
CA SER A 161 -18.74 19.08 6.29
C SER A 161 -17.29 18.83 6.72
N ASN A 162 -17.07 17.72 7.43
CA ASN A 162 -15.74 17.28 7.84
C ASN A 162 -15.36 15.97 7.13
N PRO A 163 -15.03 16.03 5.82
CA PRO A 163 -14.71 14.83 5.04
C PRO A 163 -13.47 14.10 5.54
N TYR A 164 -12.57 14.76 6.29
CA TYR A 164 -11.47 14.06 6.92
C TYR A 164 -12.00 13.08 7.98
N SER A 165 -12.88 13.55 8.86
CA SER A 165 -13.51 12.67 9.85
C SER A 165 -14.31 11.56 9.17
N ASP A 166 -15.10 11.89 8.15
CA ASP A 166 -15.95 10.93 7.46
C ASP A 166 -15.15 9.86 6.72
N LEU A 167 -14.10 10.22 5.99
CA LEU A 167 -13.34 9.30 5.14
C LEU A 167 -12.19 8.60 5.85
N LYS A 168 -11.59 9.22 6.89
CA LYS A 168 -10.34 8.73 7.51
C LYS A 168 -10.50 8.23 8.95
N LEU A 169 -11.53 8.63 9.67
CA LEU A 169 -11.69 8.27 11.08
C LEU A 169 -12.95 7.42 11.33
N ARG A 170 -14.08 7.85 10.80
CA ARG A 170 -15.40 7.23 11.04
C ARG A 170 -15.83 6.27 9.94
N PHE A 171 -15.22 6.38 8.76
CA PHE A 171 -15.52 5.58 7.58
C PHE A 171 -17.00 5.62 7.19
N ASN A 172 -17.60 6.81 7.25
CA ASN A 172 -19.02 7.02 6.96
C ASN A 172 -19.37 6.68 5.51
N HIS A 173 -18.39 6.71 4.60
CA HIS A 173 -18.55 6.26 3.22
C HIS A 173 -18.80 4.76 3.06
N ILE A 174 -18.42 3.94 4.05
CA ILE A 174 -18.75 2.51 4.07
C ILE A 174 -20.18 2.29 4.61
N ARG A 175 -20.60 3.08 5.59
CA ARG A 175 -21.91 2.96 6.23
C ARG A 175 -23.04 3.54 5.36
N ASN A 176 -22.75 4.67 4.72
CA ASN A 176 -23.72 5.48 3.99
C ASN A 176 -23.26 5.68 2.54
N CYS A 177 -22.96 4.58 1.84
CA CYS A 177 -22.49 4.59 0.45
C CYS A 177 -23.40 5.45 -0.46
N ASP A 178 -24.71 5.44 -0.24
CA ASP A 178 -25.68 6.15 -1.08
C ASP A 178 -25.83 7.65 -0.79
N SER A 179 -25.10 8.18 0.19
CA SER A 179 -25.18 9.61 0.53
C SER A 179 -24.70 10.53 -0.60
N SER A 180 -23.78 10.07 -1.44
CA SER A 180 -23.31 10.78 -2.63
C SER A 180 -22.58 9.84 -3.58
N ALA A 181 -22.39 10.27 -4.84
CA ALA A 181 -21.62 9.47 -5.82
C ALA A 181 -20.16 9.24 -5.38
N SER A 182 -19.52 10.20 -4.71
CA SER A 182 -18.15 10.03 -4.17
C SER A 182 -18.14 9.03 -3.02
N PHE A 183 -19.11 9.14 -2.09
CA PHE A 183 -19.26 8.17 -1.00
C PHE A 183 -19.49 6.76 -1.53
N ARG A 184 -20.31 6.59 -2.57
CA ARG A 184 -20.54 5.28 -3.18
C ARG A 184 -19.25 4.69 -3.75
N ALA A 185 -18.53 5.46 -4.57
CA ALA A 185 -17.28 5.01 -5.18
C ALA A 185 -16.20 4.68 -4.13
N PHE A 186 -16.07 5.51 -3.08
CA PHE A 186 -15.13 5.25 -1.99
C PHE A 186 -15.55 4.07 -1.13
N GLY A 187 -16.85 3.94 -0.85
CA GLY A 187 -17.45 2.87 -0.07
C GLY A 187 -17.21 1.51 -0.73
N GLU A 188 -17.64 1.37 -1.99
CA GLU A 188 -17.47 0.15 -2.77
C GLU A 188 -16.00 -0.26 -2.91
N PHE A 189 -15.11 0.72 -3.13
CA PHE A 189 -13.68 0.46 -3.21
C PHE A 189 -13.11 -0.03 -1.87
N ASP A 190 -13.40 0.66 -0.76
CA ASP A 190 -12.89 0.27 0.56
C ASP A 190 -13.49 -1.05 1.03
N ILE A 191 -14.75 -1.36 0.71
CA ILE A 191 -15.38 -2.66 0.95
C ILE A 191 -14.61 -3.75 0.19
N SER A 192 -14.39 -3.55 -1.11
CA SER A 192 -13.64 -4.52 -1.94
C SER A 192 -12.22 -4.72 -1.44
N LEU A 193 -11.55 -3.65 -0.99
CA LEU A 193 -10.22 -3.70 -0.41
C LEU A 193 -10.19 -4.48 0.92
N LEU A 194 -11.22 -4.33 1.75
CA LEU A 194 -11.35 -5.09 3.00
C LEU A 194 -11.54 -6.59 2.73
N TYR A 195 -12.35 -6.97 1.74
CA TYR A 195 -12.45 -8.37 1.30
C TYR A 195 -11.12 -8.91 0.76
N LEU A 196 -10.41 -8.11 -0.06
CA LEU A 196 -9.07 -8.47 -0.53
C LEU A 196 -8.09 -8.67 0.64
N ASN A 197 -8.16 -7.79 1.63
CA ASN A 197 -7.33 -7.88 2.83
C ASN A 197 -7.60 -9.16 3.62
N GLU A 198 -8.86 -9.56 3.79
CA GLU A 198 -9.20 -10.83 4.44
C GLU A 198 -8.67 -12.04 3.66
N MET A 199 -8.85 -12.04 2.33
CA MET A 199 -8.38 -13.15 1.48
C MET A 199 -6.85 -13.30 1.49
N LEU A 200 -6.12 -12.18 1.43
CA LEU A 200 -4.66 -12.16 1.38
C LEU A 200 -4.01 -12.09 2.76
N ARG A 201 -4.81 -12.00 3.83
CA ARG A 201 -4.35 -11.70 5.19
C ARG A 201 -3.42 -10.49 5.21
N THR A 202 -3.87 -9.38 4.62
CA THR A 202 -3.14 -8.12 4.54
C THR A 202 -3.90 -7.01 5.28
N ARG A 203 -3.27 -5.83 5.37
CA ARG A 203 -3.81 -4.58 5.90
C ARG A 203 -3.39 -3.44 4.96
N LEU A 204 -3.78 -3.58 3.68
CA LEU A 204 -3.69 -2.51 2.67
C LEU A 204 -4.72 -1.42 3.01
#